data_AF-A0A4C1X097-F1
#
_entry.id   AF-A0A4C1X097-F1
#
_cell.length_a   1.000
_cell.length_b   1.000
_cell.length_c   1.000
_cell.angle_alpha   90.00
_cell.angle_beta   90.00
_cell.angle_gamma   90.00
#
_symmetry.space_group_name_H-M   'P 1'
#
loop_
_entity.id
_entity.type
_entity.pdbx_description
1 polymer ?
#
loop_
_entity_poly.entity_id
_entity_poly.type
_entity_poly.pdbx_seq_one_letter_code
_entity_poly.pdbx_strand_id
1 'polypeptide(L)'
;MLGRKSKVSRRNKRTIYKMCIRTVMTYASPVFAHAAPKALHRLHVIQNKFCRAATDAHWCVRNSILHRDLELPTIFKYMKDASKRSFDITGSHPNALLRAAVDYQPPHPTHLICRPRNVLTDPPDALTAAVESLNDVNDTHD
;
A
#
# COMPACT_ATOMS: atom_id res chain seq x y z
N MET A 1 20.60 -10.57 4.49
CA MET A 1 20.06 -10.97 3.16
C MET A 1 19.58 -9.81 2.29
N LEU A 2 18.89 -8.79 2.83
CA LEU A 2 18.27 -7.71 2.03
C LEU A 2 19.10 -6.41 1.97
N GLY A 3 20.33 -6.44 2.48
CA GLY A 3 21.19 -5.25 2.53
C GLY A 3 21.71 -4.81 1.16
N ARG A 4 22.29 -3.61 1.12
CA ARG A 4 22.87 -3.01 -0.10
C ARG A 4 23.89 -3.93 -0.76
N LYS A 5 24.85 -4.44 0.02
CA LYS A 5 25.96 -5.29 -0.45
C LYS A 5 25.61 -6.79 -0.61
N SER A 6 24.34 -7.19 -0.46
CA SER A 6 23.99 -8.60 -0.63
C SER A 6 24.02 -9.00 -2.11
N LYS A 7 24.61 -10.16 -2.44
CA LYS A 7 24.64 -10.73 -3.81
C LYS A 7 23.27 -11.25 -4.32
N VAL A 8 22.18 -11.00 -3.59
CA VAL A 8 20.83 -11.45 -3.94
C VAL A 8 20.26 -10.56 -5.06
N SER A 9 19.65 -11.17 -6.07
CA SER A 9 19.03 -10.45 -7.20
C SER A 9 17.89 -9.53 -6.73
N ARG A 10 17.65 -8.43 -7.46
CA ARG A 10 16.53 -7.51 -7.16
C ARG A 10 15.17 -8.22 -7.14
N ARG A 11 14.96 -9.18 -8.05
CA ARG A 11 13.76 -10.03 -8.11
C ARG A 11 13.58 -10.83 -6.82
N ASN A 12 14.64 -11.46 -6.31
CA ASN A 12 14.56 -12.24 -5.07
C ASN A 12 14.31 -11.35 -3.85
N LYS A 13 14.96 -10.17 -3.77
CA LYS A 13 14.68 -9.20 -2.71
C LYS A 13 13.22 -8.75 -2.71
N ARG A 14 12.66 -8.49 -3.91
CA ARG A 14 11.25 -8.18 -4.10
C ARG A 14 10.35 -9.31 -3.61
N THR A 15 10.65 -10.56 -3.97
CA THR A 15 9.87 -11.72 -3.50
C THR A 15 9.87 -11.81 -1.98
N ILE A 16 11.03 -11.69 -1.35
CA ILE A 16 11.14 -11.72 0.13
C ILE A 16 10.33 -10.58 0.76
N TYR A 17 10.35 -9.38 0.18
CA TYR A 17 9.52 -8.28 0.65
C TYR A 17 8.03 -8.59 0.56
N LYS A 18 7.57 -9.10 -0.60
CA LYS A 18 6.15 -9.44 -0.80
C LYS A 18 5.68 -10.54 0.16
N MET A 19 6.52 -11.55 0.40
CA MET A 19 6.15 -12.74 1.19
C MET A 19 6.27 -12.53 2.70
N CYS A 20 7.35 -11.90 3.17
CA CYS A 20 7.64 -11.80 4.60
C CYS A 20 7.31 -10.41 5.15
N ILE A 21 7.94 -9.37 4.60
CA ILE A 21 7.90 -8.03 5.20
C ILE A 21 6.52 -7.41 5.02
N ARG A 22 5.98 -7.46 3.80
CA ARG A 22 4.66 -6.91 3.48
C ARG A 22 3.58 -7.61 4.31
N THR A 23 3.56 -8.94 4.32
CA THR A 23 2.59 -9.73 5.09
C THR A 23 2.57 -9.31 6.56
N VAL A 24 3.73 -9.13 7.19
CA VAL A 24 3.81 -8.66 8.59
C VAL A 24 3.35 -7.21 8.73
N MET A 25 3.72 -6.31 7.81
CA MET A 25 3.32 -4.90 7.89
C MET A 25 1.84 -4.66 7.62
N THR A 26 1.18 -5.53 6.85
CA THR A 26 -0.16 -5.28 6.31
C THR A 26 -1.18 -6.36 6.68
N TYR A 27 -0.87 -7.25 7.64
CA TYR A 27 -1.72 -8.39 7.98
C TYR A 27 -3.15 -7.99 8.39
N ALA A 28 -3.30 -6.92 9.18
CA ALA A 28 -4.59 -6.39 9.61
C ALA A 28 -4.92 -5.07 8.91
N SER A 29 -4.44 -4.89 7.67
CA SER A 29 -4.64 -3.66 6.89
C SER A 29 -6.09 -3.16 6.91
N PRO A 30 -7.14 -3.98 6.66
CA PRO A 30 -8.53 -3.49 6.66
C PRO A 30 -8.96 -2.86 8.00
N VAL A 31 -8.35 -3.26 9.11
CA VAL A 31 -8.68 -2.77 10.46
C VAL A 31 -7.99 -1.43 10.73
N PHE A 32 -6.70 -1.30 10.37
CA PHE A 32 -5.91 -0.11 10.67
C PHE A 32 -5.65 0.80 9.46
N ALA A 33 -6.34 0.59 8.33
CA ALA A 33 -6.17 1.40 7.13
C ALA A 33 -6.36 2.89 7.37
N HIS A 34 -7.20 3.25 8.34
CA HIS A 34 -7.45 4.62 8.75
C HIS A 34 -6.88 4.96 10.15
N ALA A 35 -5.86 4.24 10.60
CA ALA A 35 -5.14 4.55 11.83
C ALA A 35 -4.48 5.94 11.78
N ALA A 36 -3.98 6.40 12.92
CA ALA A 36 -3.31 7.70 13.01
C ALA A 36 -2.24 7.87 11.90
N PRO A 37 -2.28 8.97 11.11
CA PRO A 37 -1.38 9.17 9.97
C PRO A 37 0.09 9.03 10.33
N LYS A 38 0.47 9.43 11.55
CA LYS A 38 1.83 9.27 12.09
C LYS A 38 2.28 7.81 12.14
N ALA A 39 1.41 6.88 12.49
CA ALA A 39 1.72 5.45 12.52
C ALA A 39 1.87 4.87 11.10
N LEU A 40 0.94 5.20 10.20
CA LEU A 40 1.00 4.77 8.80
C LEU A 40 2.24 5.32 8.09
N HIS A 41 2.62 6.56 8.37
CA HIS A 41 3.84 7.16 7.85
C HIS A 41 5.10 6.39 8.26
N ARG A 42 5.15 5.83 9.48
CA ARG A 42 6.29 4.98 9.90
C ARG A 42 6.40 3.71 9.05
N LEU A 43 5.27 3.07 8.72
CA LEU A 43 5.26 1.90 7.83
C LEU A 43 5.74 2.28 6.42
N HIS A 44 5.30 3.44 5.93
CA HIS A 44 5.74 3.97 4.64
C HIS A 44 7.26 4.25 4.63
N VAL A 45 7.82 4.82 5.71
CA VAL A 45 9.27 5.04 5.85
C VAL A 45 10.03 3.71 5.82
N ILE A 46 9.51 2.65 6.45
CA ILE A 46 10.13 1.31 6.42
C ILE A 46 10.18 0.78 4.97
N GLN A 47 9.09 0.91 4.22
CA GLN A 47 9.06 0.53 2.81
C GLN A 47 10.07 1.33 1.98
N ASN A 48 10.13 2.65 2.15
CA ASN A 48 11.07 3.50 1.42
C ASN A 48 12.54 3.14 1.71
N LYS A 49 12.85 2.84 2.97
CA LYS A 49 14.18 2.34 3.37
C LYS A 49 14.49 0.99 2.72
N PHE A 50 13.52 0.09 2.68
CA PHE A 50 13.66 -1.20 1.99
C PHE A 50 13.95 -1.01 0.50
N CYS A 51 13.15 -0.19 -0.21
CA CYS A 51 13.32 0.06 -1.64
C CYS A 51 14.73 0.57 -1.96
N ARG A 52 15.22 1.54 -1.17
CA ARG A 52 16.59 2.05 -1.30
C ARG A 52 17.66 1.00 -1.04
N ALA A 53 17.51 0.21 0.02
CA ALA A 53 18.48 -0.84 0.36
C ALA A 53 18.49 -1.97 -0.68
N ALA A 54 17.35 -2.26 -1.30
CA ALA A 54 17.22 -3.30 -2.30
C ALA A 54 17.92 -2.93 -3.62
N THR A 55 17.77 -1.68 -4.08
CA THR A 55 18.36 -1.17 -5.32
C THR A 55 19.78 -0.63 -5.18
N ASP A 56 20.24 -0.41 -3.94
CA ASP A 56 21.47 0.32 -3.61
C ASP A 56 21.50 1.74 -4.21
N ALA A 57 20.34 2.40 -4.20
CA ALA A 57 20.18 3.70 -4.82
C ALA A 57 20.77 4.85 -3.99
N HIS A 58 21.32 5.84 -4.68
CA HIS A 58 21.79 7.09 -4.09
C HIS A 58 20.64 7.88 -3.43
N TRP A 59 20.96 8.77 -2.47
CA TRP A 59 19.95 9.56 -1.74
C TRP A 59 19.20 10.55 -2.64
N CYS A 60 19.76 10.95 -3.78
CA CYS A 60 19.09 11.82 -4.76
C CYS A 60 18.00 11.11 -5.58
N VAL A 61 17.98 9.77 -5.61
CA VAL A 61 17.00 9.04 -6.43
C VAL A 61 15.60 9.22 -5.82
N ARG A 62 14.63 9.60 -6.66
CA ARG A 62 13.24 9.76 -6.24
C ARG A 62 12.63 8.43 -5.82
N ASN A 63 11.86 8.42 -4.73
CA ASN A 63 11.20 7.20 -4.25
C ASN A 63 10.22 6.63 -5.28
N SER A 64 9.55 7.48 -6.06
CA SER A 64 8.60 7.01 -7.08
C SER A 64 9.27 6.13 -8.14
N ILE A 65 10.49 6.48 -8.56
CA ILE A 65 11.30 5.67 -9.48
C ILE A 65 11.67 4.33 -8.85
N LEU A 66 12.05 4.32 -7.57
CA LEU A 66 12.40 3.07 -6.87
C LEU A 66 11.21 2.12 -6.74
N HIS A 67 10.02 2.67 -6.51
CA HIS A 67 8.78 1.90 -6.45
C HIS A 67 8.42 1.29 -7.80
N ARG A 68 8.57 2.07 -8.88
CA ARG A 68 8.37 1.60 -10.26
C ARG A 68 9.37 0.50 -10.62
N ASP A 69 10.67 0.74 -10.42
CA ASP A 69 11.73 -0.21 -10.78
C ASP A 69 11.65 -1.54 -10.00
N LEU A 70 11.10 -1.51 -8.79
CA LEU A 70 10.83 -2.71 -8.00
C LEU A 70 9.42 -3.29 -8.24
N GLU A 71 8.56 -2.65 -9.04
CA GLU A 71 7.14 -3.00 -9.21
C GLU A 71 6.44 -3.22 -7.84
N LEU A 72 6.68 -2.28 -6.91
CA LEU A 72 6.12 -2.32 -5.56
C LEU A 72 5.08 -1.21 -5.40
N PRO A 73 3.79 -1.55 -5.22
CA PRO A 73 2.81 -0.55 -4.83
C PRO A 73 3.22 0.06 -3.48
N THR A 74 2.92 1.34 -3.30
CA THR A 74 3.02 2.01 -2.01
C THR A 74 2.13 1.30 -0.98
N ILE A 75 2.49 1.44 0.30
CA ILE A 75 1.72 0.81 1.36
C ILE A 75 0.28 1.31 1.38
N PHE A 76 0.06 2.61 1.16
CA PHE A 76 -1.28 3.20 1.10
C PHE A 76 -2.13 2.61 -0.02
N LYS A 77 -1.58 2.49 -1.24
CA LYS A 77 -2.25 1.83 -2.36
C LYS A 77 -2.61 0.39 -2.02
N TYR A 78 -1.63 -0.39 -1.54
CA TYR A 78 -1.86 -1.78 -1.17
C TYR A 78 -2.93 -1.92 -0.08
N MET A 79 -2.91 -1.04 0.93
CA MET A 79 -3.88 -1.06 2.01
C MET A 79 -5.29 -0.72 1.53
N LYS A 80 -5.43 0.25 0.62
CA LYS A 80 -6.69 0.61 -0.02
C LYS A 80 -7.23 -0.55 -0.86
N ASP A 81 -6.39 -1.16 -1.69
CA ASP A 81 -6.75 -2.31 -2.53
C ASP A 81 -7.13 -3.53 -1.69
N ALA A 82 -6.38 -3.83 -0.62
CA ALA A 82 -6.69 -4.90 0.31
C ALA A 82 -8.02 -4.66 1.02
N SER A 83 -8.29 -3.43 1.45
CA SER A 83 -9.55 -3.06 2.10
C SER A 83 -10.72 -3.21 1.13
N LYS A 84 -10.58 -2.72 -0.11
CA LYS A 84 -11.58 -2.91 -1.18
C LYS A 84 -11.91 -4.38 -1.38
N ARG A 85 -10.87 -5.22 -1.56
CA ARG A 85 -11.04 -6.66 -1.72
C ARG A 85 -11.75 -7.30 -0.52
N SER A 86 -11.41 -6.91 0.71
CA SER A 86 -12.10 -7.41 1.90
C SER A 86 -13.59 -7.03 1.92
N PHE A 87 -13.93 -5.79 1.56
CA PHE A 87 -15.33 -5.36 1.46
C PHE A 87 -16.08 -6.06 0.33
N ASP A 88 -15.46 -6.26 -0.84
CA ASP A 88 -16.06 -6.98 -1.97
C ASP A 88 -16.38 -8.45 -1.62
N ILE A 89 -15.47 -9.12 -0.91
CA ILE A 89 -15.69 -10.49 -0.39
C ILE A 89 -16.85 -10.50 0.61
N THR A 90 -16.91 -9.50 1.49
CA THR A 90 -17.95 -9.46 2.54
C THR A 90 -19.32 -9.14 1.94
N GLY A 91 -19.39 -8.29 0.90
CA GLY A 91 -20.62 -7.98 0.18
C GLY A 91 -21.16 -9.14 -0.66
N SER A 92 -20.28 -9.97 -1.22
CA SER A 92 -20.64 -11.19 -1.97
C SER A 92 -20.92 -12.41 -1.07
N HIS A 93 -20.79 -12.26 0.25
CA HIS A 93 -20.94 -13.37 1.19
C HIS A 93 -22.39 -13.91 1.23
N PRO A 94 -22.61 -15.24 1.35
CA PRO A 94 -23.95 -15.83 1.42
C PRO A 94 -24.76 -15.39 2.65
N ASN A 95 -24.08 -15.11 3.77
CA ASN A 95 -24.71 -14.59 4.99
C ASN A 95 -25.18 -13.14 4.82
N ALA A 96 -26.49 -12.93 4.94
CA ALA A 96 -27.14 -11.62 4.83
C ALA A 96 -26.66 -10.59 5.87
N LEU A 97 -26.32 -11.03 7.09
CA LEU A 97 -25.85 -10.12 8.15
C LEU A 97 -24.50 -9.49 7.81
N LEU A 98 -23.61 -10.26 7.19
CA LEU A 98 -22.30 -9.76 6.76
C LEU A 98 -22.44 -8.77 5.60
N ARG A 99 -23.36 -9.04 4.66
CA ARG A 99 -23.66 -8.14 3.56
C ARG A 99 -24.21 -6.80 4.06
N ALA A 100 -25.18 -6.84 4.97
CA ALA A 100 -25.76 -5.64 5.57
C ALA A 100 -24.73 -4.80 6.35
N ALA A 101 -23.74 -5.43 6.97
CA ALA A 101 -22.66 -4.74 7.70
C ALA A 101 -21.69 -3.99 6.78
N VAL A 102 -21.66 -4.30 5.48
CA VAL A 102 -20.81 -3.62 4.49
C VAL A 102 -21.49 -2.36 4.00
N ASP A 103 -22.79 -2.40 3.70
CA ASP A 103 -23.51 -1.38 2.93
C ASP A 103 -23.88 -0.09 3.69
N TYR A 104 -23.25 0.17 4.84
CA TYR A 104 -23.45 1.44 5.54
C TYR A 104 -22.73 2.59 4.85
N GLN A 105 -23.36 3.77 4.86
CA GLN A 105 -22.70 5.00 4.48
C GLN A 105 -21.97 5.56 5.71
N PRO A 106 -20.63 5.66 5.70
CA PRO A 106 -19.94 6.27 6.82
C PRO A 106 -20.28 7.77 6.89
N PRO A 107 -20.35 8.35 8.09
CA PRO A 107 -20.44 9.79 8.23
C PRO A 107 -19.22 10.45 7.61
N HIS A 108 -19.35 11.72 7.21
CA HIS A 108 -18.23 12.51 6.68
C HIS A 108 -17.01 12.36 7.60
N PRO A 109 -15.81 12.03 7.06
CA PRO A 109 -14.61 11.88 7.88
C PRO A 109 -14.35 13.17 8.64
N THR A 110 -14.36 13.08 9.96
CA THR A 110 -13.89 14.17 10.83
C THR A 110 -12.57 13.76 11.44
N HIS A 111 -11.83 14.71 12.01
CA HIS A 111 -10.55 14.41 12.67
C HIS A 111 -10.69 13.45 13.88
N LEU A 112 -11.93 13.19 14.34
CA LEU A 112 -12.24 12.36 15.51
C LEU A 112 -12.93 11.04 15.16
N ILE A 113 -13.62 10.96 14.03
CA ILE A 113 -14.40 9.76 13.64
C ILE A 113 -14.00 9.34 12.24
N CYS A 114 -13.26 8.23 12.18
CA CYS A 114 -12.88 7.56 10.95
C CYS A 114 -13.38 6.13 10.97
N ARG A 115 -14.07 5.72 9.92
CA ARG A 115 -14.55 4.35 9.76
C ARG A 115 -13.68 3.60 8.76
N PRO A 116 -13.53 2.27 8.88
CA PRO A 116 -12.73 1.48 7.93
C PRO A 116 -13.11 1.70 6.46
N ARG A 117 -14.39 1.99 6.18
CA ARG A 117 -14.91 2.24 4.83
C ARG A 117 -14.46 3.59 4.22
N ASN A 118 -14.01 4.55 5.03
CA ASN A 118 -13.53 5.85 4.57
C ASN A 118 -12.28 5.74 3.68
N VAL A 119 -11.46 4.70 3.86
CA VAL A 119 -10.28 4.43 3.04
C VAL A 119 -10.59 4.28 1.55
N LEU A 120 -11.81 3.86 1.21
CA LEU A 120 -12.21 3.71 -0.19
C LEU A 120 -12.37 5.08 -0.88
N THR A 121 -12.81 6.09 -0.13
CA THR A 121 -13.05 7.45 -0.63
C THR A 121 -11.83 8.36 -0.54
N ASP A 122 -10.80 7.97 0.21
CA ASP A 122 -9.61 8.82 0.42
C ASP A 122 -8.82 9.02 -0.89
N PRO A 123 -8.34 10.23 -1.18
CA PRO A 123 -7.47 10.49 -2.31
C PRO A 123 -6.10 9.78 -2.12
N PRO A 124 -5.42 9.41 -3.21
CA PRO A 124 -4.07 8.84 -3.11
C PRO A 124 -3.10 9.86 -2.52
N ASP A 125 -2.12 9.39 -1.73
CA ASP A 125 -1.06 10.26 -1.24
C ASP A 125 -0.11 10.67 -2.38
N ALA A 126 0.62 11.76 -2.19
CA ALA A 126 1.48 12.36 -3.21
C ALA A 126 2.48 11.36 -3.83
N LEU A 127 3.02 10.41 -3.06
CA LEU A 127 3.92 9.41 -3.63
C LEU A 127 3.16 8.39 -4.48
N THR A 128 2.01 7.92 -4.01
CA THR A 128 1.16 6.99 -4.78
C THR A 128 0.73 7.62 -6.09
N ALA A 129 0.23 8.86 -6.05
CA ALA A 129 -0.14 9.60 -7.25
C ALA A 129 1.04 9.73 -8.23
N ALA A 130 2.23 10.06 -7.74
CA ALA A 130 3.44 10.17 -8.57
C ALA A 130 3.92 8.83 -9.15
N VAL A 131 3.69 7.71 -8.46
CA VAL A 131 4.00 6.36 -8.96
C VAL A 131 2.99 5.95 -10.03
N GLU A 132 1.71 6.22 -9.82
CA GLU A 132 0.64 5.94 -10.78
C GLU A 132 0.84 6.73 -12.06
N SER A 133 1.07 8.05 -11.97
CA SER A 133 1.34 8.89 -13.13
C SER A 133 2.57 8.44 -13.93
N LEU A 134 3.57 7.83 -13.27
CA LEU A 134 4.76 7.30 -13.95
C LEU A 134 4.49 5.99 -14.69
N ASN A 135 3.48 5.22 -14.28
CA ASN A 135 3.09 4.01 -14.99
C ASN A 135 2.21 4.36 -16.20
N ASP A 136 1.27 5.30 -16.04
CA ASP A 136 0.35 5.70 -17.11
C ASP A 136 1.07 6.26 -18.36
N VAL A 137 2.21 6.95 -18.17
CA VAL A 137 3.06 7.49 -19.25
C VAL A 137 3.74 6.39 -20.06
N ASN A 138 4.03 5.23 -19.46
CA ASN A 138 4.65 4.13 -20.18
C ASN A 138 3.63 3.36 -21.01
N ASP A 139 2.40 3.19 -20.51
CA ASP A 139 1.31 2.49 -21.21
C ASP A 139 0.81 3.26 -22.45
N THR A 140 1.21 4.52 -22.62
CA THR A 140 0.89 5.35 -23.80
C THR A 140 1.92 5.24 -24.94
N HIS A 141 3.04 4.55 -24.71
CA HIS A 141 4.15 4.39 -25.67
C HIS A 141 4.41 2.94 -26.09
N ASP A 142 3.59 2.00 -25.63
CA ASP A 142 3.48 0.62 -26.13
C ASP A 142 2.24 0.48 -27.04
#